data_AF-A0A2T9VIG0-F1
#
_entry.id   AF-A0A2T9VIG0-F1
#
_cell.length_a   1.000
_cell.length_b   1.000
_cell.length_c   1.000
_cell.angle_alpha   90.00
_cell.angle_beta   90.00
_cell.angle_gamma   90.00
#
_symmetry.space_group_name_H-M   'P 1'
#
loop_
_entity.id
_entity.type
_entity.pdbx_description
1 polymer ?
#
loop_
_entity_poly.entity_id
_entity_poly.type
_entity_poly.pdbx_seq_one_letter_code
_entity_poly.pdbx_strand_id
1 'polypeptide(L)'
;MKKLTLLMLTTWMLTGCAAIFGSNEETVTISSTPDNVPFAVIDRTGAITATGVTPKTLALKKSDGSYFGKREYSLTLRQPGYYSASMPLAYRFSRWYTLGNVIFLGVPGWLIVDPFFGGMYTLKEDSVHVILRPCPRGPFSDMCS
;
A
#
# COMPACT_ATOMS: atom_id res chain seq x y z
N MET A 1 19.84 50.96 0.72
CA MET A 1 18.84 50.16 1.47
C MET A 1 17.70 49.58 0.63
N LYS A 2 17.48 50.01 -0.63
CA LYS A 2 16.39 49.49 -1.50
C LYS A 2 16.62 48.10 -2.12
N LYS A 3 17.87 47.61 -2.16
CA LYS A 3 18.22 46.29 -2.72
C LYS A 3 17.90 45.12 -1.78
N LEU A 4 17.87 45.36 -0.47
CA LEU A 4 17.61 44.33 0.54
C LEU A 4 16.12 44.02 0.66
N THR A 5 15.25 45.02 0.44
CA THR A 5 13.79 44.86 0.46
C THR A 5 13.25 44.04 -0.70
N LEU A 6 13.96 44.00 -1.84
CA LEU A 6 13.55 43.18 -2.99
C LEU A 6 13.83 41.69 -2.77
N LEU A 7 14.92 41.37 -2.06
CA LEU A 7 15.33 39.99 -1.75
C LEU A 7 14.39 39.30 -0.74
N MET A 8 13.84 40.07 0.19
CA MET A 8 12.94 39.56 1.23
C MET A 8 11.51 39.31 0.70
N LEU A 9 11.12 39.97 -0.40
CA LEU A 9 9.81 39.80 -1.02
C LEU A 9 9.76 38.58 -1.96
N THR A 10 10.92 38.15 -2.49
CA THR A 10 11.00 36.99 -3.40
C THR A 10 10.83 35.65 -2.66
N THR A 11 11.20 35.58 -1.37
CA THR A 11 11.07 34.36 -0.55
C THR A 11 9.64 34.02 -0.15
N TRP A 12 8.69 34.97 -0.21
CA TRP A 12 7.27 34.71 0.05
C TRP A 12 6.49 34.22 -1.17
N MET A 13 7.03 34.38 -2.38
CA MET A 13 6.41 33.83 -3.60
C MET A 13 6.76 32.35 -3.84
N LEU A 14 7.66 31.76 -3.03
CA LEU A 14 8.01 30.34 -3.05
C LEU A 14 7.16 29.47 -2.11
N THR A 15 5.98 29.93 -1.67
CA THR A 15 4.93 29.02 -1.18
C THR A 15 4.32 28.28 -2.37
N GLY A 16 5.16 27.61 -3.16
CA GLY A 16 4.72 26.59 -4.08
C GLY A 16 4.05 25.52 -3.25
N CYS A 17 2.85 25.11 -3.67
CA CYS A 17 2.20 23.90 -3.18
C CYS A 17 3.15 22.73 -3.43
N ALA A 18 4.05 22.47 -2.48
CA ALA A 18 4.68 21.18 -2.34
C ALA A 18 3.54 20.24 -1.97
N ALA A 19 2.85 19.74 -2.99
CA ALA A 19 2.29 18.42 -2.91
C ALA A 19 3.50 17.52 -2.59
N ILE A 20 3.65 17.23 -1.30
CA ILE A 20 4.65 16.30 -0.77
C ILE A 20 4.09 14.94 -1.18
N PHE A 21 4.35 14.57 -2.43
CA PHE A 21 3.68 13.52 -3.18
C PHE A 21 4.07 12.14 -2.66
N GLY A 22 3.32 11.65 -1.69
CA GLY A 22 3.06 10.23 -1.49
C GLY A 22 1.56 10.08 -1.30
N SER A 23 0.84 9.56 -2.30
CA SER A 23 -0.57 9.24 -2.11
C SER A 23 -0.67 8.21 -0.98
N ASN A 24 -1.56 8.46 -0.01
CA ASN A 24 -1.85 7.51 1.07
C ASN A 24 -2.48 6.21 0.56
N GLU A 25 -2.87 6.17 -0.71
CA GLU A 25 -3.46 5.04 -1.39
C GLU A 25 -2.53 4.53 -2.49
N GLU A 26 -2.51 3.20 -2.64
CA GLU A 26 -1.81 2.48 -3.68
C GLU A 26 -2.81 1.64 -4.48
N THR A 27 -2.67 1.61 -5.79
CA THR A 27 -3.42 0.66 -6.61
C THR A 27 -2.68 -0.65 -6.70
N VAL A 28 -3.32 -1.74 -6.27
CA VAL A 28 -2.80 -3.11 -6.44
C VAL A 28 -3.71 -3.87 -7.39
N THR A 29 -3.11 -4.50 -8.39
CA THR A 29 -3.82 -5.40 -9.30
C THR A 29 -3.71 -6.83 -8.80
N ILE A 30 -4.84 -7.45 -8.52
CA ILE A 30 -4.92 -8.84 -8.07
C ILE A 30 -5.37 -9.70 -9.25
N SER A 31 -4.55 -10.68 -9.59
CA SER A 31 -4.82 -11.68 -10.62
C SER A 31 -4.67 -13.08 -10.03
N SER A 32 -5.38 -14.06 -10.60
CA SER A 32 -5.25 -15.45 -10.18
C SER A 32 -5.30 -16.40 -11.36
N THR A 33 -4.82 -17.62 -11.15
CA THR A 33 -5.07 -18.73 -12.06
C THR A 33 -5.70 -19.86 -11.25
N PRO A 34 -6.97 -20.23 -11.52
CA PRO A 34 -7.84 -19.79 -12.61
C PRO A 34 -8.36 -18.34 -12.44
N ASP A 35 -8.92 -17.77 -13.52
CA ASP A 35 -9.61 -16.47 -13.50
C ASP A 35 -11.00 -16.57 -12.84
N ASN A 36 -11.61 -15.43 -12.50
CA ASN A 36 -12.93 -15.32 -11.86
C ASN A 36 -13.02 -15.93 -10.46
N VAL A 37 -11.99 -15.69 -9.65
CA VAL A 37 -11.92 -16.19 -8.27
C VAL A 37 -12.36 -15.11 -7.30
N PRO A 38 -13.32 -15.39 -6.40
CA PRO A 38 -13.67 -14.43 -5.36
C PRO A 38 -12.55 -14.31 -4.33
N PHE A 39 -12.25 -13.08 -3.95
CA PHE A 39 -11.21 -12.77 -2.99
C PHE A 39 -11.71 -11.76 -1.96
N ALA A 40 -11.09 -11.81 -0.78
CA ALA A 40 -11.28 -10.87 0.31
C ALA A 40 -9.93 -10.36 0.79
N VAL A 41 -9.82 -9.04 0.96
CA VAL A 41 -8.68 -8.36 1.57
C VAL A 41 -9.06 -8.03 3.00
N ILE A 42 -8.29 -8.57 3.95
CA ILE A 42 -8.53 -8.46 5.38
C ILE A 42 -7.39 -7.63 5.98
N ASP A 43 -7.71 -6.61 6.76
CA ASP A 43 -6.72 -5.84 7.53
C ASP A 43 -6.25 -6.65 8.75
N ARG A 44 -5.13 -6.28 9.35
CA ARG A 44 -4.60 -6.91 10.57
C ARG A 44 -5.60 -6.92 11.73
N THR A 45 -6.52 -5.96 11.76
CA THR A 45 -7.62 -5.88 12.74
C THR A 45 -8.71 -6.94 12.54
N GLY A 46 -8.64 -7.71 11.45
CA GLY A 46 -9.66 -8.66 11.03
C GLY A 46 -10.80 -8.04 10.21
N ALA A 47 -10.76 -6.73 9.96
CA ALA A 47 -11.77 -6.05 9.18
C ALA A 47 -11.61 -6.32 7.68
N ILE A 48 -12.70 -6.67 7.00
CA ILE A 48 -12.71 -6.82 5.54
C ILE A 48 -12.65 -5.44 4.91
N THR A 49 -11.52 -5.11 4.30
CA THR A 49 -11.28 -3.80 3.68
C THR A 49 -11.79 -3.76 2.24
N ALA A 50 -11.69 -4.88 1.51
CA ALA A 50 -12.18 -4.97 0.14
C ALA A 50 -12.56 -6.40 -0.23
N THR A 51 -13.55 -6.54 -1.11
CA THR A 51 -13.94 -7.81 -1.72
C THR A 51 -14.11 -7.64 -3.22
N GLY A 52 -13.98 -8.75 -3.95
CA GLY A 52 -14.13 -8.73 -5.40
C GLY A 52 -13.89 -10.09 -6.02
N VAL A 53 -13.76 -10.08 -7.36
CA VAL A 53 -13.48 -11.25 -8.18
C VAL A 53 -12.28 -10.91 -9.07
N THR A 54 -11.33 -11.83 -9.22
CA THR A 54 -10.13 -11.62 -10.05
C THR A 54 -10.43 -11.72 -11.55
N PRO A 55 -9.70 -10.99 -12.42
CA PRO A 55 -8.71 -9.96 -12.11
C PRO A 55 -9.37 -8.62 -11.73
N LYS A 56 -8.89 -7.98 -10.65
CA LYS A 56 -9.41 -6.68 -10.19
C LYS A 56 -8.30 -5.79 -9.66
N THR A 57 -8.35 -4.51 -10.02
CA THR A 57 -7.50 -3.48 -9.45
C THR A 57 -8.23 -2.79 -8.30
N LEU A 58 -7.57 -2.67 -7.15
CA LEU A 58 -8.12 -2.04 -5.97
C LEU A 58 -7.16 -0.99 -5.44
N ALA A 59 -7.71 0.12 -4.94
CA ALA A 59 -6.95 1.11 -4.18
C ALA A 59 -6.95 0.70 -2.69
N LEU A 60 -5.76 0.49 -2.12
CA LEU A 60 -5.55 0.12 -0.73
C LEU A 60 -4.81 1.24 0.00
N LYS A 61 -5.20 1.50 1.26
CA LYS A 61 -4.58 2.53 2.09
C LYS A 61 -3.27 2.03 2.69
N LYS A 62 -2.19 2.77 2.50
CA LYS A 62 -0.84 2.44 3.01
C LYS A 62 -0.71 2.68 4.52
N SER A 63 -1.41 3.70 5.03
CA SER A 63 -1.34 4.11 6.43
C SER A 63 -2.70 4.51 6.99
N ASP A 64 -2.79 4.62 8.31
CA ASP A 64 -3.92 5.20 9.04
C ASP A 64 -3.75 6.70 9.36
N GLY A 65 -2.72 7.35 8.81
CA GLY A 65 -2.41 8.75 9.09
C GLY A 65 -1.77 9.00 10.46
N SER A 66 -1.46 7.95 11.22
CA SER A 66 -0.66 8.03 12.45
C SER A 66 0.81 7.72 12.19
N TYR A 67 1.70 8.24 13.05
CA TYR A 67 3.16 8.19 12.90
C TYR A 67 3.72 6.75 12.68
N PHE A 68 3.13 5.75 13.33
CA PHE A 68 3.42 4.32 13.13
C PHE A 68 2.19 3.54 12.64
N GLY A 69 1.27 4.20 11.94
CA GLY A 69 0.01 3.64 11.47
C GLY A 69 0.15 2.75 10.24
N LYS A 70 1.10 1.81 10.24
CA LYS A 70 1.26 0.84 9.15
C LYS A 70 -0.01 0.00 9.03
N ARG A 71 -0.63 -0.01 7.85
CA ARG A 71 -1.69 -0.97 7.53
C ARG A 71 -1.08 -2.23 6.97
N GLU A 72 -1.59 -3.38 7.38
CA GLU A 72 -1.13 -4.69 6.92
C GLU A 72 -2.33 -5.49 6.42
N TYR A 73 -2.30 -5.83 5.15
CA TYR A 73 -3.38 -6.56 4.50
C TYR A 73 -3.00 -8.02 4.25
N SER A 74 -3.96 -8.92 4.45
CA SER A 74 -3.91 -10.30 4.03
C SER A 74 -4.93 -10.51 2.92
N LEU A 75 -4.47 -11.05 1.79
CA LEU A 75 -5.31 -11.44 0.67
C LEU A 75 -5.69 -12.91 0.83
N THR A 76 -6.99 -13.18 0.86
CA THR A 76 -7.53 -14.54 0.92
C THR A 76 -8.38 -14.79 -0.32
N LEU A 77 -8.00 -15.81 -1.09
CA LEU A 77 -8.77 -16.30 -2.24
C LEU A 77 -9.44 -17.61 -1.87
N ARG A 78 -10.72 -17.73 -2.22
CA ARG A 78 -11.52 -18.92 -1.95
C ARG A 78 -12.29 -19.29 -3.20
N GLN A 79 -12.17 -20.53 -3.66
CA GLN A 79 -12.96 -21.02 -4.78
C GLN A 79 -13.42 -22.44 -4.51
N PRO A 80 -14.70 -22.77 -4.82
CA PRO A 80 -15.20 -24.13 -4.74
C PRO A 80 -14.34 -25.10 -5.57
N GLY A 81 -13.89 -26.17 -4.94
CA GLY A 81 -13.06 -27.20 -5.59
C GLY A 81 -11.57 -26.87 -5.69
N TYR A 82 -11.12 -25.80 -5.03
CA TYR A 82 -9.70 -25.44 -4.89
C TYR A 82 -9.34 -25.30 -3.40
N TYR A 83 -8.04 -25.39 -3.11
CA TYR A 83 -7.53 -25.04 -1.78
C TYR A 83 -7.59 -23.52 -1.56
N SER A 84 -8.00 -23.08 -0.37
CA SER A 84 -7.92 -21.67 -0.01
C SER A 84 -6.47 -21.21 0.02
N ALA A 85 -6.21 -20.04 -0.56
CA ALA A 85 -4.90 -19.41 -0.54
C ALA A 85 -4.98 -18.11 0.24
N SER A 86 -4.23 -18.01 1.33
CA SER A 86 -4.06 -16.77 2.10
C SER A 86 -2.61 -16.32 2.01
N MET A 87 -2.38 -15.10 1.55
CA MET A 87 -1.05 -14.52 1.49
C MET A 87 -1.04 -13.10 2.10
N PRO A 88 -0.04 -12.79 2.95
CA PRO A 88 0.15 -11.42 3.41
C PRO A 88 0.67 -10.56 2.24
N LEU A 89 0.09 -9.37 2.05
CA LEU A 89 0.64 -8.37 1.15
C LEU A 89 1.87 -7.76 1.81
N ALA A 90 3.04 -7.92 1.19
CA ALA A 90 4.29 -7.42 1.76
C ALA A 90 4.39 -5.90 1.57
N TYR A 91 5.06 -5.24 2.52
CA TYR A 91 5.31 -3.80 2.47
C TYR A 91 6.81 -3.53 2.44
N ARG A 92 7.18 -2.40 1.85
CA ARG A 92 8.52 -1.84 1.86
C ARG A 92 8.46 -0.37 2.25
N PHE A 93 9.59 0.12 2.75
CA PHE A 93 9.77 1.55 2.92
C PHE A 93 9.88 2.23 1.56
N SER A 94 9.22 3.38 1.41
CA SER A 94 9.28 4.18 0.20
C SER A 94 10.72 4.60 -0.10
N ARG A 95 11.12 4.53 -1.38
CA ARG A 95 12.46 4.97 -1.82
C ARG A 95 12.67 6.47 -1.55
N TRP A 96 11.61 7.27 -1.58
CA TRP A 96 11.63 8.69 -1.24
C TRP A 96 12.00 8.91 0.23
N TYR A 97 11.41 8.12 1.13
CA TYR A 97 11.73 8.14 2.56
C TYR A 97 13.20 7.79 2.83
N THR A 98 13.76 6.81 2.10
CA THR A 98 15.13 6.34 2.32
C THR A 98 16.21 7.19 1.65
N LEU A 99 15.91 7.89 0.55
CA LEU A 99 16.92 8.57 -0.28
C LEU A 99 16.69 10.09 -0.43
N GLY A 100 15.44 10.56 -0.43
CA GLY A 100 15.11 11.96 -0.68
C GLY A 100 15.31 12.86 0.54
N ASN A 101 14.85 12.40 1.71
CA ASN A 101 14.79 13.26 2.91
C ASN A 101 16.13 13.38 3.65
N VAL A 102 17.02 12.38 3.53
CA VAL A 102 18.36 12.40 4.13
C VAL A 102 19.28 13.42 3.46
N ILE A 103 19.11 13.65 2.14
CA ILE A 103 20.00 14.51 1.34
C ILE A 103 19.54 15.98 1.37
N PHE A 104 18.24 16.27 1.44
CA PHE A 104 17.70 17.63 1.30
C PHE A 104 17.25 18.33 2.60
N LEU A 105 16.88 17.60 3.66
CA LEU A 105 16.23 18.20 4.86
C LEU A 105 16.85 17.82 6.21
N GLY A 106 17.90 17.00 6.23
CA GLY A 106 18.57 16.56 7.46
C GLY A 106 17.68 15.72 8.39
N VAL A 107 18.23 15.32 9.55
CA VAL A 107 17.60 14.46 10.57
C VAL A 107 16.17 14.89 10.99
N PRO A 108 15.83 16.20 11.12
CA PRO A 108 14.48 16.61 11.55
C PRO A 108 13.39 16.32 10.51
N GLY A 109 13.69 16.50 9.22
CA GLY A 109 12.73 16.24 8.14
C GLY A 109 12.36 14.76 8.06
N TRP A 110 13.36 13.90 8.21
CA TRP A 110 13.25 12.44 8.14
C TRP A 110 12.43 11.82 9.28
N LEU A 111 12.52 12.38 10.48
CA LEU A 111 11.80 11.86 11.65
C LEU A 111 10.42 12.48 11.85
N ILE A 112 10.13 13.70 11.38
CA ILE A 112 8.88 14.38 11.76
C ILE A 112 7.87 14.46 10.61
N VAL A 113 8.33 14.78 9.40
CA VAL A 113 7.43 15.12 8.30
C VAL A 113 6.94 13.87 7.57
N ASP A 114 7.85 12.97 7.17
CA ASP A 114 7.50 11.77 6.40
C ASP A 114 6.56 10.76 7.11
N PRO A 115 6.71 10.44 8.41
CA PRO A 115 5.79 9.53 9.08
C PRO A 115 4.39 10.12 9.28
N PHE A 116 4.26 11.45 9.33
CA PHE A 116 2.97 12.12 9.51
C PHE A 116 2.13 12.14 8.23
N PHE A 117 2.76 12.22 7.06
CA PHE A 117 2.06 12.20 5.77
C PHE A 117 1.87 10.80 5.19
N GLY A 118 2.30 9.73 5.89
CA GLY A 118 2.04 8.36 5.49
C GLY A 118 2.83 7.86 4.28
N GLY A 119 3.71 8.70 3.70
CA GLY A 119 4.55 8.36 2.54
C GLY A 119 5.70 7.40 2.85
N MET A 120 5.83 6.95 4.10
CA MET A 120 6.87 6.03 4.55
C MET A 120 6.65 4.59 4.06
N TYR A 121 5.40 4.15 3.95
CA TYR A 121 5.06 2.77 3.56
C TYR A 121 4.68 2.70 2.09
N THR A 122 4.99 1.60 1.43
CA THR A 122 4.58 1.27 0.07
C THR A 122 4.43 -0.24 -0.01
N LEU A 123 3.42 -0.72 -0.72
CA LEU A 123 3.24 -2.13 -1.00
C LEU A 123 4.40 -2.59 -1.88
N LYS A 124 4.93 -3.76 -1.56
CA LYS A 124 6.13 -4.27 -2.22
C LYS A 124 5.84 -4.68 -3.67
N GLU A 125 4.62 -5.11 -3.94
CA GLU A 125 4.17 -5.62 -5.22
C GLU A 125 2.95 -4.81 -5.72
N ASP A 126 3.08 -4.16 -6.89
CA ASP A 126 1.98 -3.45 -7.56
C ASP A 126 0.96 -4.43 -8.17
N SER A 127 1.42 -5.65 -8.47
CA SER A 127 0.60 -6.72 -9.04
C SER A 127 0.86 -8.02 -8.29
N VAL A 128 -0.21 -8.65 -7.81
CA VAL A 128 -0.17 -9.92 -7.12
C VAL A 128 -0.81 -10.98 -8.01
N HIS A 129 -0.07 -12.06 -8.25
CA HIS A 129 -0.54 -13.20 -9.02
C HIS A 129 -0.59 -14.44 -8.14
N VAL A 130 -1.78 -15.05 -8.02
CA VAL A 130 -2.00 -16.21 -7.15
C VAL A 130 -2.43 -17.43 -7.95
N ILE A 131 -1.70 -18.53 -7.81
CA ILE A 131 -2.06 -19.79 -8.45
C ILE A 131 -2.78 -20.66 -7.41
N LEU A 132 -4.06 -20.97 -7.66
CA LEU A 132 -4.83 -21.88 -6.82
C LEU A 132 -4.59 -23.32 -7.23
N ARG A 133 -4.44 -24.19 -6.24
CA ARG A 133 -4.27 -25.63 -6.48
C ARG A 133 -5.64 -26.30 -6.50
N PRO A 134 -5.95 -27.09 -7.55
CA PRO A 134 -7.21 -27.83 -7.60
C PRO A 134 -7.22 -28.87 -6.47
N CYS A 135 -8.36 -29.01 -5.81
CA CYS A 135 -8.56 -30.01 -4.79
C CYS A 135 -8.96 -31.35 -5.43
N PRO A 136 -8.24 -32.45 -5.17
CA PRO A 136 -8.65 -33.77 -5.65
C PRO A 136 -9.97 -34.19 -4.99
N ARG A 137 -10.88 -34.76 -5.78
CA ARG A 137 -12.10 -35.39 -5.24
C ARG A 137 -11.68 -36.69 -4.53
N GLY A 138 -11.69 -36.65 -3.19
CA GLY A 138 -11.36 -37.78 -2.33
C GLY A 138 -12.03 -37.64 -0.97
N PRO A 139 -11.80 -38.58 -0.04
CA PRO A 139 -12.43 -38.56 1.30
C PRO A 139 -12.05 -37.34 2.16
N PHE A 140 -11.13 -36.50 1.69
CA PHE A 140 -10.71 -35.24 2.33
C PHE A 140 -11.28 -33.99 1.61
N SER A 141 -12.38 -34.12 0.86
CA SER A 141 -13.04 -32.98 0.20
C SER A 141 -13.45 -31.87 1.16
N ASP A 142 -13.67 -32.21 2.44
CA ASP A 142 -14.07 -31.28 3.49
C ASP A 142 -12.93 -30.34 3.92
N MET A 143 -11.68 -30.63 3.52
CA MET A 143 -10.53 -29.73 3.70
C MET A 143 -10.47 -28.64 2.62
N CYS A 144 -11.38 -28.69 1.65
CA CYS A 144 -11.46 -27.77 0.52
C CYS A 144 -12.61 -26.79 0.71
N SER A 145 -12.48 -25.64 0.04
CA SER A 145 -13.31 -24.46 0.28
C SER A 145 -14.65 -24.47 -0.45
#